data_AF-A0A3R6LLE7-F1
#
_entry.id   AF-A0A3R6LLE7-F1
#
_cell.length_a   1.000
_cell.length_b   1.000
_cell.length_c   1.000
_cell.angle_alpha   90.00
_cell.angle_beta   90.00
_cell.angle_gamma   90.00
#
_symmetry.space_group_name_H-M   'P 1'
#
loop_
_entity.id
_entity.type
_entity.pdbx_description
1 polymer ?
#
loop_
_entity_poly.entity_id
_entity_poly.type
_entity_poly.pdbx_seq_one_letter_code
_entity_poly.pdbx_strand_id
1 'polypeptide(L)'
;MNDGYSHWIKDARGWWLRYSDGTWPMGNTGAFHWEKVNGRWWAFGAEGYLSTGWIYDTLYQGWFYMDENQGMLTGWQFINGKWYYLNSNQDGSAGIMYSKRRTPDGWYVKEDGSWDEEAGR
;
A
#
# COMPACT_ATOMS: atom_id res chain seq x y z
N MET A 1 16.45 1.87 6.38
CA MET A 1 17.18 3.03 6.93
C MET A 1 16.15 4.12 7.16
N ASN A 2 16.08 4.64 8.37
CA ASN A 2 15.52 5.99 8.58
C ASN A 2 16.47 6.92 7.82
N ASP A 3 15.97 7.80 6.96
CA ASP A 3 16.84 8.75 6.28
C ASP A 3 17.53 9.72 7.27
N GLY A 4 17.00 9.85 8.49
CA GLY A 4 17.52 10.76 9.52
C GLY A 4 17.10 12.21 9.30
N TYR A 5 16.22 12.46 8.33
CA TYR A 5 15.87 13.79 7.84
C TYR A 5 14.36 14.06 7.81
N SER A 6 13.52 13.01 7.77
CA SER A 6 12.08 13.14 7.66
C SER A 6 11.34 13.11 9.00
N HIS A 7 10.30 13.94 9.16
CA HIS A 7 9.45 14.02 10.35
C HIS A 7 7.98 13.79 10.01
N TRP A 8 7.33 12.87 10.73
CA TRP A 8 5.87 12.70 10.66
C TRP A 8 5.15 13.81 11.40
N ILE A 9 4.15 14.41 10.75
CA ILE A 9 3.33 15.47 11.32
C ILE A 9 1.86 15.08 11.14
N LYS A 10 1.05 15.23 12.20
CA LYS A 10 -0.40 15.02 12.15
C LYS A 10 -1.11 16.35 12.38
N ASP A 11 -2.02 16.70 11.49
CA ASP A 11 -2.94 17.82 11.65
C ASP A 11 -4.41 17.35 11.50
N ALA A 12 -5.33 18.30 11.33
CA ALA A 12 -6.75 18.00 11.19
C ALA A 12 -7.13 17.24 9.91
N ARG A 13 -6.30 17.29 8.86
CA ARG A 13 -6.50 16.61 7.58
C ARG A 13 -5.88 15.21 7.57
N GLY A 14 -4.79 15.02 8.32
CA GLY A 14 -4.19 13.70 8.50
C GLY A 14 -2.69 13.74 8.73
N TRP A 15 -2.03 12.62 8.47
CA TRP A 15 -0.58 12.51 8.52
C TRP A 15 0.06 13.01 7.24
N TRP A 16 1.17 13.72 7.35
CA TRP A 16 2.07 14.04 6.25
C TRP A 16 3.53 13.92 6.72
N LEU A 17 4.45 13.89 5.77
CA LEU A 17 5.88 13.75 6.03
C LEU A 17 6.60 15.04 5.64
N ARG A 18 7.42 15.60 6.52
CA ARG A 18 8.26 16.77 6.22
C ARG A 18 9.71 16.33 6.10
N TYR A 19 10.34 16.59 4.96
CA TYR A 19 11.77 16.42 4.75
C TYR A 19 12.58 17.47 5.52
N SER A 20 13.89 17.27 5.65
CA SER A 20 14.77 18.17 6.42
C SER A 20 14.89 19.56 5.81
N ASP A 21 14.82 19.67 4.49
CA ASP A 21 14.81 20.94 3.75
C ASP A 21 13.45 21.68 3.84
N GLY A 22 12.46 21.06 4.49
CA GLY A 22 11.13 21.60 4.70
C GLY A 22 10.12 21.31 3.59
N THR A 23 10.52 20.59 2.53
CA THR A 23 9.61 20.07 1.51
C THR A 23 8.89 18.81 2.01
N TRP A 24 7.96 18.27 1.22
CA TRP A 24 7.19 17.07 1.56
C TRP A 24 6.86 16.25 0.31
N PRO A 25 6.67 14.93 0.43
CA PRO A 25 6.25 14.08 -0.68
C PRO A 25 4.83 14.43 -1.13
N MET A 26 4.61 14.43 -2.44
CA MET A 26 3.31 14.70 -3.03
C MET A 26 3.16 13.89 -4.32
N GLY A 27 2.08 13.10 -4.38
CA GLY A 27 1.70 12.40 -5.60
C GLY A 27 0.98 13.30 -6.59
N ASN A 28 0.43 12.69 -7.64
CA ASN A 28 -0.56 13.27 -8.52
C ASN A 28 -1.94 12.64 -8.24
N THR A 29 -3.00 13.18 -8.85
CA THR A 29 -4.33 12.57 -8.77
C THR A 29 -4.27 11.15 -9.35
N GLY A 30 -4.49 10.14 -8.50
CA GLY A 30 -4.48 8.71 -8.87
C GLY A 30 -3.10 8.07 -9.01
N ALA A 31 -2.01 8.79 -8.79
CA ALA A 31 -0.65 8.25 -8.79
C ALA A 31 0.08 8.74 -7.55
N PHE A 32 0.50 7.85 -6.67
CA PHE A 32 1.01 8.25 -5.36
C PHE A 32 2.51 8.49 -5.40
N HIS A 33 2.99 9.39 -4.53
CA HIS A 33 4.41 9.40 -4.19
C HIS A 33 4.66 8.31 -3.15
N TRP A 34 5.52 7.37 -3.47
CA TRP A 34 5.90 6.28 -2.56
C TRP A 34 7.22 6.62 -1.86
N GLU A 35 7.19 6.67 -0.53
CA GLU A 35 8.37 6.95 0.29
C GLU A 35 8.68 5.78 1.22
N LYS A 36 9.96 5.42 1.33
CA LYS A 36 10.38 4.32 2.21
C LYS A 36 11.00 4.86 3.49
N VAL A 37 10.18 4.97 4.53
CA VAL A 37 10.60 5.45 5.86
C VAL A 37 10.74 4.27 6.81
N ASN A 38 11.90 4.12 7.46
CA ASN A 38 12.15 3.05 8.43
C ASN A 38 11.90 1.63 7.91
N GLY A 39 12.12 1.41 6.62
CA GLY A 39 11.92 0.10 5.99
C GLY A 39 10.48 -0.19 5.58
N ARG A 40 9.53 0.71 5.85
CA ARG A 40 8.13 0.62 5.45
C ARG A 40 7.84 1.59 4.31
N TRP A 41 6.98 1.16 3.39
CA TRP A 41 6.53 2.00 2.27
C TRP A 41 5.27 2.77 2.66
N TRP A 42 5.22 4.04 2.29
CA TRP A 42 4.11 4.96 2.57
C TRP A 42 3.71 5.67 1.29
N ALA A 43 2.41 5.86 1.06
CA ALA A 43 1.89 6.46 -0.17
C ALA A 43 1.25 7.82 0.13
N PHE A 44 1.73 8.87 -0.53
CA PHE A 44 1.25 10.24 -0.36
C PHE A 44 0.45 10.68 -1.58
N GLY A 45 -0.76 11.18 -1.32
CA GLY A 45 -1.68 11.64 -2.36
C GLY A 45 -1.29 13.00 -2.94
N ALA A 46 -2.15 13.53 -3.82
CA ALA A 46 -1.92 14.81 -4.50
C ALA A 46 -1.88 16.04 -3.56
N GLU A 47 -2.41 15.92 -2.34
CA GLU A 47 -2.30 16.98 -1.33
C GLU A 47 -1.10 16.81 -0.39
N GLY A 48 -0.27 15.77 -0.60
CA GLY A 48 0.91 15.47 0.24
C GLY A 48 0.59 14.75 1.56
N TYR A 49 -0.66 14.37 1.78
CA TYR A 49 -1.08 13.59 2.93
C TYR A 49 -0.97 12.08 2.66
N LEU A 50 -0.65 11.33 3.72
CA LEU A 50 -0.66 9.88 3.75
C LEU A 50 -2.06 9.38 3.38
N SER A 51 -2.11 8.49 2.40
CA SER A 51 -3.33 7.75 2.08
C SER A 51 -3.41 6.49 2.94
N THR A 52 -4.61 6.08 3.34
CA THR A 52 -4.83 4.89 4.18
C THR A 52 -5.96 4.04 3.61
N GLY A 53 -5.94 2.74 3.89
CA GLY A 53 -6.89 1.77 3.34
C GLY A 53 -6.53 1.37 1.91
N TRP A 54 -7.56 1.03 1.13
CA TRP A 54 -7.40 0.64 -0.27
C TRP A 54 -7.02 1.84 -1.12
N ILE A 55 -5.91 1.73 -1.86
CA ILE A 55 -5.46 2.72 -2.83
C ILE A 55 -5.23 2.04 -4.18
N TYR A 56 -5.67 2.69 -5.26
CA TYR A 56 -5.37 2.24 -6.61
C TYR A 56 -4.32 3.18 -7.22
N ASP A 57 -3.14 2.65 -7.50
CA ASP A 57 -2.08 3.43 -8.13
C ASP A 57 -2.12 3.22 -9.65
N THR A 58 -2.38 4.29 -10.39
CA THR A 58 -2.50 4.27 -11.85
C THR A 58 -1.17 4.01 -12.57
N LEU A 59 -0.01 4.27 -11.94
CA LEU A 59 1.29 3.96 -12.52
C LEU A 59 1.57 2.46 -12.48
N TYR A 60 1.19 1.81 -11.39
CA TYR A 60 1.34 0.37 -11.21
C TYR A 60 0.13 -0.43 -11.72
N GLN A 61 -0.97 0.25 -12.05
CA GLN A 61 -2.25 -0.35 -12.46
C GLN A 61 -2.72 -1.41 -11.45
N GLY A 62 -2.58 -1.10 -10.16
CA GLY A 62 -2.72 -2.07 -9.08
C GLY A 62 -3.35 -1.50 -7.82
N TRP A 63 -4.08 -2.35 -7.10
CA TRP A 63 -4.57 -2.06 -5.77
C TRP A 63 -3.52 -2.40 -4.72
N PHE A 64 -3.39 -1.53 -3.73
CA PHE A 64 -2.55 -1.73 -2.54
C PHE A 64 -3.40 -1.46 -1.30
N TYR A 65 -2.93 -1.93 -0.15
CA TYR A 65 -3.51 -1.56 1.14
C TYR A 65 -2.47 -0.88 2.03
N MET A 66 -2.81 0.32 2.50
CA MET A 66 -1.95 1.16 3.34
C MET A 66 -2.51 1.22 4.76
N ASP A 67 -1.80 0.63 5.71
CA ASP A 67 -2.14 0.76 7.14
C ASP A 67 -1.53 2.05 7.72
N GLU A 68 -2.27 2.75 8.56
CA GLU A 68 -1.82 4.02 9.18
C GLU A 68 -0.56 3.85 10.04
N ASN A 69 -0.35 2.66 10.62
CA ASN A 69 0.76 2.40 11.56
C ASN A 69 1.84 1.51 10.94
N GLN A 70 1.46 0.59 10.05
CA GLN A 70 2.33 -0.42 9.47
C GLN A 70 2.84 -0.07 8.06
N GLY A 71 2.29 0.97 7.44
CA GLY A 71 2.57 1.32 6.05
C GLY A 71 1.94 0.30 5.10
N MET A 72 2.53 0.15 3.91
CA MET A 72 2.04 -0.75 2.89
C MET A 72 2.09 -2.20 3.38
N LEU A 73 0.93 -2.86 3.38
CA LEU A 73 0.83 -4.26 3.78
C LEU A 73 1.24 -5.19 2.63
N THR A 74 1.69 -6.39 2.99
CA THR A 74 2.00 -7.49 2.06
C THR A 74 1.51 -8.82 2.63
N GLY A 75 1.44 -9.86 1.80
CA GLY A 75 0.92 -11.18 2.16
C GLY A 75 -0.60 -11.23 2.32
N TRP A 76 -1.08 -12.26 3.01
CA TRP A 76 -2.50 -12.43 3.32
C TRP A 76 -2.97 -11.40 4.36
N GLN A 77 -4.06 -10.71 4.04
CA GLN A 77 -4.67 -9.70 4.91
C GLN A 77 -6.18 -9.94 5.03
N PHE A 78 -6.71 -9.92 6.25
CA PHE A 78 -8.14 -9.99 6.51
C PHE A 78 -8.71 -8.60 6.69
N ILE A 79 -9.42 -8.11 5.68
CA ILE A 79 -9.90 -6.73 5.59
C ILE A 79 -11.41 -6.77 5.37
N ASN A 80 -12.17 -6.13 6.26
CA ASN A 80 -13.63 -6.01 6.16
C ASN A 80 -14.36 -7.34 5.90
N GLY A 81 -13.93 -8.43 6.56
CA GLY A 81 -14.60 -9.73 6.47
C GLY A 81 -14.15 -10.61 5.31
N LYS A 82 -13.14 -10.20 4.53
CA LYS A 82 -12.61 -10.96 3.38
C LYS A 82 -11.09 -11.09 3.46
N TRP A 83 -10.56 -12.21 2.97
CA TRP A 83 -9.12 -12.41 2.80
C TRP A 83 -8.66 -11.90 1.44
N TYR A 84 -7.56 -11.17 1.41
CA TYR A 84 -6.89 -10.67 0.21
C TYR A 84 -5.41 -11.02 0.26
N TYR A 85 -4.82 -11.30 -0.90
CA TYR A 85 -3.39 -11.48 -1.01
C TYR A 85 -2.73 -10.27 -1.67
N LEU A 86 -1.94 -9.55 -0.90
CA LEU A 86 -1.08 -8.46 -1.38
C LEU A 86 0.30 -9.05 -1.67
N ASN A 87 0.89 -8.74 -2.82
CA ASN A 87 2.13 -9.40 -3.23
C ASN A 87 3.25 -9.24 -2.18
N SER A 88 3.80 -10.35 -1.69
CA SER A 88 4.92 -10.34 -0.75
C SER A 88 6.29 -10.48 -1.42
N ASN A 89 6.34 -10.64 -2.74
CA ASN A 89 7.60 -10.77 -3.46
C ASN A 89 8.29 -9.41 -3.57
N GLN A 90 9.62 -9.40 -3.42
CA GLN A 90 10.44 -8.18 -3.58
C GLN A 90 10.96 -8.02 -5.02
N ASP A 91 10.09 -8.27 -6.00
CA ASP A 91 10.40 -8.26 -7.45
C ASP A 91 10.01 -6.95 -8.14
N GLY A 92 9.76 -5.89 -7.37
CA GLY A 92 9.25 -4.60 -7.86
C GLY A 92 7.73 -4.51 -7.93
N SER A 93 7.00 -5.59 -7.64
CA SER A 93 5.54 -5.60 -7.57
C SER A 93 4.98 -5.86 -6.17
N ALA A 94 5.81 -5.66 -5.13
CA ALA A 94 5.44 -5.79 -3.72
C ALA A 94 4.21 -4.93 -3.39
N GLY A 95 3.27 -5.49 -2.64
CA GLY A 95 2.04 -4.82 -2.19
C GLY A 95 0.88 -4.85 -3.19
N ILE A 96 1.13 -5.13 -4.49
CA ILE A 96 0.05 -5.21 -5.48
C ILE A 96 -0.88 -6.38 -5.14
N MET A 97 -2.17 -6.10 -5.03
CA MET A 97 -3.21 -7.11 -4.80
C MET A 97 -3.31 -8.08 -5.97
N TYR A 98 -3.33 -9.38 -5.68
CA TYR A 98 -3.62 -10.39 -6.67
C TYR A 98 -5.11 -10.39 -7.01
N SER A 99 -5.45 -10.55 -8.29
CA SER A 99 -6.83 -10.72 -8.75
C SER A 99 -6.90 -11.73 -9.90
N LYS A 100 -8.00 -12.49 -9.97
CA LYS A 100 -8.25 -13.54 -10.98
C LYS A 100 -7.11 -14.55 -11.18
N ARG A 101 -6.41 -14.93 -10.12
CA ARG A 101 -5.21 -15.78 -10.22
C ARG A 101 -4.96 -16.59 -8.96
N ARG A 102 -4.06 -17.57 -9.04
CA ARG A 102 -3.53 -18.26 -7.87
C ARG A 102 -2.42 -17.46 -7.21
N THR A 103 -2.41 -17.45 -5.87
CA THR A 103 -1.33 -16.95 -5.03
C THR A 103 -0.14 -17.92 -5.05
N PRO A 104 1.06 -17.51 -4.60
CA PRO A 104 2.24 -18.39 -4.60
C PRO A 104 2.07 -19.65 -3.74
N ASP A 105 1.18 -19.62 -2.75
CA ASP A 105 0.83 -20.76 -1.88
C ASP A 105 -0.40 -21.55 -2.35
N GLY A 106 -0.85 -21.31 -3.59
CA GLY A 106 -1.79 -22.16 -4.34
C GLY A 106 -3.26 -21.76 -4.29
N TRP A 107 -3.66 -20.77 -3.49
CA TRP A 107 -5.06 -20.39 -3.35
C TRP A 107 -5.53 -19.47 -4.48
N TYR A 108 -6.77 -19.62 -4.93
CA TYR A 108 -7.34 -18.73 -5.93
C TYR A 108 -7.95 -17.48 -5.29
N VAL A 109 -7.71 -16.31 -5.89
CA VAL A 109 -8.39 -15.05 -5.57
C VAL A 109 -9.24 -14.58 -6.76
N LYS A 110 -10.44 -14.08 -6.45
CA LYS A 110 -11.46 -13.67 -7.41
C LYS A 110 -11.09 -12.36 -8.12
N GLU A 111 -12.01 -11.88 -8.96
CA GLU A 111 -11.87 -10.58 -9.64
C GLU A 111 -11.72 -9.42 -8.69
N ASP A 112 -12.49 -9.40 -7.61
CA ASP A 112 -12.40 -8.39 -6.56
C ASP A 112 -11.17 -8.56 -5.65
N GLY A 113 -10.31 -9.55 -5.93
CA GLY A 113 -9.13 -9.90 -5.16
C GLY A 113 -9.40 -10.69 -3.89
N SER A 114 -10.67 -10.92 -3.53
CA SER A 114 -10.98 -11.72 -2.36
C SER A 114 -10.74 -13.21 -2.61
N TRP A 115 -10.25 -13.90 -1.59
CA TRP A 115 -10.06 -15.34 -1.60
C TRP A 115 -11.35 -16.08 -1.99
N ASP A 116 -11.19 -17.10 -2.81
CA ASP A 116 -12.25 -18.01 -3.19
C ASP A 116 -12.20 -19.26 -2.28
N GLU A 117 -13.14 -19.32 -1.34
CA GLU A 117 -13.26 -20.43 -0.37
C GLU A 117 -13.66 -21.75 -1.05
N GLU A 118 -14.28 -21.68 -2.24
CA GLU A 118 -14.79 -22.83 -2.97
C GLU A 118 -13.74 -23.42 -3.93
N ALA A 119 -12.77 -22.61 -4.37
CA ALA A 119 -11.83 -22.98 -5.44
C ALA A 119 -10.73 -24.00 -5.04
N GLY A 120 -10.67 -24.43 -3.78
CA GLY A 120 -9.63 -25.33 -3.28
C GLY A 120 -8.20 -24.82 -3.55
N ARG A 121 -7.21 -25.68 -3.27
CA ARG A 121 -5.79 -25.44 -3.60
C ARG A 121 -5.44 -26.03 -4.96
#